data_AF-L1IT12-F1
#
_entry.id   AF-L1IT12-F1
#
_cell.length_a   1.000
_cell.length_b   1.000
_cell.length_c   1.000
_cell.angle_alpha   90.00
_cell.angle_beta   90.00
_cell.angle_gamma   90.00
#
_symmetry.space_group_name_H-M   'P 1'
#
loop_
_entity.id
_entity.type
_entity.pdbx_description
1 polymer ?
#
loop_
_entity_poly.entity_id
_entity_poly.type
_entity_poly.pdbx_seq_one_letter_code
_entity_poly.pdbx_strand_id
1 'polypeptide(L)'
;MRLPFTVVHCDSFSTGSPPSNLHDATPHSTGWVSAPFPSFPQEIVLAFNGVVAVNRISILSHEHFIPSKIELMAGNVSYREAPSHTKAKYARVGYLKFSKVGPGVQGGQVQRLEVEARCCFLKLCMSAPLGHPKNLCNQIGIADIAVEGDIHVGDSSKLLQAGQQGLGFQMLLHGNDDDEMIAEMSMEMMMMMRLSELEKKVRVAGEQILKLEADKRSAVEREDYQIAKTVKSEIDQLNVMMEACMKDALRRPSKASNGEERQKLQDRLSTLEIEKQNAVEREDYTAAKAIKGEIEKLKARLMMVR
;
A
#
# COMPACT_ATOMS: atom_id res chain seq x y z
N MET A 1 9.36 5.26 24.43
CA MET A 1 7.90 5.52 24.24
C MET A 1 7.40 4.80 22.99
N ARG A 2 6.08 4.51 22.83
CA ARG A 2 5.54 4.03 21.54
C ARG A 2 5.63 5.18 20.53
N LEU A 3 6.24 4.91 19.38
CA LEU A 3 6.43 5.89 18.31
C LEU A 3 5.25 5.82 17.34
N PRO A 4 4.53 6.94 17.12
CA PRO A 4 3.50 7.00 16.09
C PRO A 4 4.15 6.95 14.71
N PHE A 5 3.50 6.25 13.78
CA PHE A 5 3.94 6.14 12.40
C PHE A 5 2.74 6.18 11.45
N THR A 6 3.03 6.45 10.18
CA THR A 6 2.09 6.32 9.07
C THR A 6 2.68 5.38 8.03
N VAL A 7 1.87 4.50 7.45
CA VAL A 7 2.30 3.67 6.33
C VAL A 7 2.26 4.52 5.06
N VAL A 8 3.43 4.76 4.46
CA VAL A 8 3.60 5.61 3.26
C VAL A 8 3.87 4.82 1.98
N HIS A 9 4.17 3.52 2.10
CA HIS A 9 4.33 2.61 0.97
C HIS A 9 3.89 1.21 1.35
N CYS A 10 3.25 0.52 0.41
CA CYS A 10 2.87 -0.87 0.50
C CYS A 10 2.73 -1.44 -0.91
N ASP A 11 3.39 -2.56 -1.20
CA ASP A 11 3.36 -3.14 -2.56
C ASP A 11 1.96 -3.62 -2.98
N SER A 12 1.21 -4.21 -2.05
CA SER A 12 -0.11 -4.75 -2.35
C SER A 12 -0.94 -4.96 -1.08
N PHE A 13 -2.27 -5.03 -1.22
CA PHE A 13 -3.16 -5.41 -0.13
C PHE A 13 -4.44 -6.09 -0.64
N SER A 14 -5.06 -6.90 0.22
CA SER A 14 -6.40 -7.45 -0.01
C SER A 14 -7.49 -6.48 0.42
N THR A 15 -8.63 -6.55 -0.27
CA THR A 15 -9.85 -5.83 0.10
C THR A 15 -10.21 -6.09 1.56
N GLY A 16 -10.43 -5.02 2.34
CA GLY A 16 -10.75 -5.11 3.78
C GLY A 16 -9.57 -5.31 4.72
N SER A 17 -8.34 -5.44 4.19
CA SER A 17 -7.10 -5.48 4.98
C SER A 17 -6.05 -4.47 4.48
N PRO A 18 -6.40 -3.17 4.32
CA PRO A 18 -5.47 -2.15 3.84
C PRO A 18 -4.36 -1.84 4.86
N PRO A 19 -3.23 -1.25 4.42
CA PRO A 19 -2.13 -0.86 5.32
C PRO A 19 -2.53 0.15 6.40
N SER A 20 -3.60 0.94 6.19
CA SER A 20 -4.15 1.86 7.20
C SER A 20 -4.65 1.15 8.46
N ASN A 21 -5.01 -0.13 8.36
CA ASN A 21 -5.44 -0.93 9.53
C ASN A 21 -4.32 -1.12 10.56
N LEU A 22 -3.06 -0.85 10.18
CA LEU A 22 -1.90 -0.93 11.08
C LEU A 22 -1.71 0.34 11.92
N HIS A 23 -2.43 1.44 11.64
CA HIS A 23 -2.24 2.72 12.35
C HIS A 23 -2.91 2.69 13.73
N ASP A 24 -4.11 2.09 13.81
CA ASP A 24 -4.88 1.95 15.03
C ASP A 24 -5.06 0.47 15.39
N ALA A 25 -4.15 -0.03 16.22
CA ALA A 25 -4.19 -1.38 16.79
C ALA A 25 -5.38 -1.52 17.75
N THR A 26 -6.59 -1.61 17.20
CA THR A 26 -7.80 -1.95 17.95
C THR A 26 -7.98 -3.47 17.95
N PRO A 27 -8.62 -4.06 18.98
CA PRO A 27 -8.95 -5.48 19.00
C PRO A 27 -9.81 -5.96 17.81
N HIS A 28 -10.40 -5.02 17.06
CA HIS A 28 -11.25 -5.29 15.90
C HIS A 28 -10.52 -5.02 14.57
N SER A 29 -9.28 -4.52 14.60
CA SER A 29 -8.50 -4.33 13.39
C SER A 29 -8.18 -5.68 12.78
N THR A 30 -8.49 -5.85 11.50
CA THR A 30 -8.14 -7.02 10.71
C THR A 30 -6.66 -7.03 10.29
N GLY A 31 -5.94 -5.95 10.60
CA GLY A 31 -4.55 -5.76 10.18
C GLY A 31 -4.42 -5.59 8.67
N TRP A 32 -3.21 -5.82 8.18
CA TRP A 32 -2.86 -5.81 6.76
C TRP A 32 -2.62 -7.23 6.24
N VAL A 33 -3.07 -7.50 5.01
CA VAL A 33 -2.78 -8.73 4.27
C VAL A 33 -2.46 -8.36 2.83
N SER A 34 -1.39 -8.93 2.26
CA SER A 34 -0.99 -8.73 0.86
C SER A 34 -2.09 -9.15 -0.11
N ALA A 35 -2.07 -8.67 -1.35
CA ALA A 35 -2.96 -9.21 -2.39
C ALA A 35 -2.70 -10.72 -2.63
N PRO A 36 -3.67 -11.48 -3.17
CA PRO A 36 -3.47 -12.88 -3.55
C PRO A 36 -2.31 -13.05 -4.54
N PHE A 37 -1.54 -14.14 -4.37
CA PHE A 37 -0.39 -14.49 -5.19
C PHE A 37 0.63 -13.34 -5.31
N PRO A 38 1.10 -12.77 -4.19
CA PRO A 38 2.04 -11.65 -4.24
C PRO A 38 3.39 -12.09 -4.82
N SER A 39 4.10 -11.15 -5.43
CA SER A 39 5.53 -11.29 -5.71
C SER A 39 6.33 -11.11 -4.41
N PHE A 40 7.43 -11.83 -4.24
CA PHE A 40 8.28 -11.68 -3.05
C PHE A 40 9.65 -11.09 -3.40
N PRO A 41 10.24 -10.28 -2.51
CA PRO A 41 9.69 -9.85 -1.21
C PRO A 41 8.52 -8.86 -1.36
N GLN A 42 7.68 -8.76 -0.34
CA GLN A 42 6.68 -7.69 -0.21
C GLN A 42 7.21 -6.62 0.74
N GLU A 43 7.01 -5.34 0.41
CA GLU A 43 7.50 -4.21 1.19
C GLU A 43 6.38 -3.38 1.81
N ILE A 44 6.62 -2.92 3.05
CA ILE A 44 5.88 -1.85 3.72
C ILE A 44 6.87 -0.83 4.24
N VAL A 45 6.60 0.46 4.05
CA VAL A 45 7.42 1.54 4.64
C VAL A 45 6.59 2.35 5.63
N LEU A 46 7.11 2.43 6.85
CA LEU A 46 6.60 3.26 7.93
C LEU A 46 7.37 4.58 7.93
N ALA A 47 6.65 5.70 7.97
CA ALA A 47 7.20 7.04 8.18
C ALA A 47 6.90 7.49 9.61
N PHE A 48 7.90 8.05 10.29
CA PHE A 48 7.73 8.64 11.62
C PHE A 48 7.53 10.15 11.53
N ASN A 49 6.94 10.74 12.59
CA ASN A 49 6.77 12.19 12.73
C ASN A 49 8.08 12.89 13.15
N GLY A 50 9.19 12.54 12.52
CA GLY A 50 10.50 13.16 12.70
C GLY A 50 11.63 12.16 12.58
N VAL A 51 12.81 12.58 13.02
CA VAL A 51 13.93 11.65 13.24
C VAL A 51 13.73 11.01 14.60
N VAL A 52 13.69 9.68 14.62
CA VAL A 52 13.54 8.88 15.83
C VAL A 52 14.76 8.00 16.05
N ALA A 53 15.02 7.65 17.30
CA ALA A 53 15.85 6.52 17.68
C ALA A 53 14.90 5.36 18.03
N VAL A 54 14.75 4.41 17.13
CA VAL A 54 14.04 3.16 17.40
C VAL A 54 14.92 2.32 18.31
N ASN A 55 14.34 1.80 19.40
CA ASN A 55 15.00 0.94 20.39
C ASN A 55 14.44 -0.49 20.33
N ARG A 56 13.14 -0.63 20.04
CA ARG A 56 12.47 -1.92 19.92
C ARG A 56 11.38 -1.88 18.85
N ILE A 57 11.21 -2.98 18.15
CA ILE A 57 10.02 -3.26 17.36
C ILE A 57 9.39 -4.59 17.79
N SER A 58 8.06 -4.62 17.86
CA SER A 58 7.25 -5.82 18.05
C SER A 58 6.28 -5.94 16.87
N ILE A 59 6.24 -7.11 16.23
CA ILE A 59 5.31 -7.40 15.13
C ILE A 59 4.48 -8.62 15.50
N LEU A 60 3.15 -8.47 15.44
CA LEU A 60 2.19 -9.57 15.52
C LEU A 60 1.83 -10.00 14.10
N SER A 61 2.14 -11.24 13.72
CA SER A 61 1.73 -11.79 12.43
C SER A 61 0.23 -12.04 12.38
N HIS A 62 -0.35 -12.06 11.18
CA HIS A 62 -1.67 -12.64 10.99
C HIS A 62 -1.65 -14.16 11.32
N GLU A 63 -2.76 -14.72 11.79
CA GLU A 63 -2.82 -16.14 12.23
C GLU A 63 -2.59 -17.15 11.09
N HIS A 64 -3.06 -16.84 9.88
CA HIS A 64 -2.97 -17.74 8.72
C HIS A 64 -1.93 -17.31 7.66
N PHE A 65 -1.42 -16.08 7.72
CA PHE A 65 -0.60 -15.47 6.67
C PHE A 65 0.78 -15.07 7.22
N ILE A 66 1.46 -16.00 7.89
CA ILE A 66 2.66 -15.70 8.66
C ILE A 66 3.87 -15.58 7.72
N PRO A 67 4.54 -14.43 7.59
CA PRO A 67 5.76 -14.31 6.79
C PRO A 67 6.88 -15.15 7.41
N SER A 68 7.72 -15.81 6.62
CA SER A 68 8.84 -16.61 7.16
C SER A 68 9.95 -15.75 7.79
N LYS A 69 10.17 -14.56 7.24
CA LYS A 69 11.20 -13.60 7.67
C LYS A 69 10.77 -12.18 7.31
N ILE A 70 11.06 -11.23 8.18
CA ILE A 70 10.91 -9.79 7.93
C ILE A 70 12.28 -9.15 8.15
N GLU A 71 12.89 -8.64 7.09
CA GLU A 71 14.08 -7.80 7.20
C GLU A 71 13.70 -6.35 7.50
N LEU A 72 14.45 -5.72 8.38
CA LEU A 72 14.22 -4.35 8.81
C LEU A 72 15.32 -3.44 8.28
N MET A 73 14.91 -2.33 7.69
CA MET A 73 15.81 -1.37 7.09
C MET A 73 15.47 0.05 7.58
N ALA A 74 16.44 0.71 8.20
CA ALA A 74 16.33 2.09 8.67
C ALA A 74 16.68 3.06 7.55
N GLY A 75 15.74 3.94 7.18
CA GLY A 75 15.86 4.89 6.09
C GLY A 75 16.03 6.33 6.58
N ASN A 76 16.99 7.04 5.99
CA ASN A 76 17.17 8.48 6.21
C ASN A 76 17.27 9.22 4.88
N VAL A 77 16.74 10.45 4.87
CA VAL A 77 16.83 11.37 3.73
C VAL A 77 17.84 12.47 4.02
N SER A 78 18.44 13.01 2.97
CA SER A 78 19.32 14.18 3.08
C SER A 78 18.48 15.40 3.50
N TYR A 79 18.97 16.19 4.45
CA TYR A 79 18.34 17.46 4.87
C TYR A 79 18.33 18.57 3.78
N ARG A 80 18.68 18.24 2.53
CA ARG A 80 18.69 19.18 1.40
C ARG A 80 17.55 18.94 0.41
N GLU A 81 16.82 17.84 0.56
CA GLU A 81 15.79 17.40 -0.37
C GLU A 81 14.47 17.23 0.36
N ALA A 82 13.35 17.35 -0.38
CA ALA A 82 12.05 17.01 0.15
C ALA A 82 12.07 15.56 0.67
N PRO A 83 11.66 15.32 1.93
CA PRO A 83 11.67 13.98 2.50
C PRO A 83 10.76 13.06 1.66
N SER A 84 11.31 11.97 1.13
CA SER A 84 10.53 10.96 0.40
C SER A 84 11.13 9.59 0.66
N HIS A 85 10.27 8.60 0.85
CA HIS A 85 10.71 7.24 1.14
C HIS A 85 11.48 6.60 -0.03
N THR A 86 11.27 7.07 -1.27
CA THR A 86 11.98 6.62 -2.49
C THR A 86 13.39 7.19 -2.58
N LYS A 87 13.62 8.37 -1.99
CA LYS A 87 14.93 9.04 -1.92
C LYS A 87 15.71 8.68 -0.66
N ALA A 88 15.10 7.95 0.26
CA ALA A 88 15.72 7.55 1.50
C ALA A 88 16.85 6.53 1.25
N LYS A 89 17.99 6.73 1.92
CA LYS A 89 19.07 5.76 1.98
C LYS A 89 18.79 4.79 3.11
N TYR A 90 18.59 3.54 2.76
CA TYR A 90 18.26 2.49 3.71
C TYR A 90 19.49 1.67 4.11
N ALA A 91 19.63 1.39 5.40
CA ALA A 91 20.60 0.47 5.96
C ALA A 91 19.87 -0.67 6.68
N ARG A 92 20.32 -1.92 6.50
CA ARG A 92 19.74 -3.07 7.20
C ARG A 92 20.08 -2.98 8.68
N VAL A 93 19.07 -3.03 9.54
CA VAL A 93 19.23 -2.94 11.00
C VAL A 93 18.92 -4.23 11.73
N GLY A 94 18.24 -5.17 11.09
CA GLY A 94 17.99 -6.48 11.67
C GLY A 94 16.99 -7.30 10.88
N TYR A 95 16.54 -8.41 11.47
CA TYR A 95 15.45 -9.21 10.94
C TYR A 95 14.69 -9.92 12.05
N LEU A 96 13.41 -10.19 11.80
CA LEU A 96 12.57 -11.08 12.58
C LEU A 96 12.38 -12.38 11.80
N LYS A 97 12.44 -13.52 12.48
CA LYS A 97 12.18 -14.82 11.87
C LYS A 97 11.00 -15.46 12.58
N PHE A 98 10.04 -15.94 11.79
CA PHE A 98 8.90 -16.66 12.31
C PHE A 98 9.11 -18.15 12.09
N SER A 99 8.50 -18.96 12.94
CA SER A 99 8.65 -20.41 12.88
C SER A 99 7.30 -21.05 12.61
N LYS A 100 7.27 -22.24 11.98
CA LYS A 100 6.02 -22.98 11.88
C LYS A 100 5.57 -23.33 13.30
N VAL A 101 4.33 -23.01 13.63
CA VAL A 101 3.80 -23.36 14.93
C VAL A 101 3.40 -24.83 14.93
N GLY A 102 3.67 -25.52 16.04
CA GLY A 102 3.28 -26.91 16.21
C GLY A 102 1.75 -27.08 16.21
N PRO A 103 1.25 -28.31 15.99
CA PRO A 103 -0.18 -28.60 16.01
C PRO A 103 -0.80 -28.16 17.35
N GLY A 104 -1.90 -27.41 17.29
CA GLY A 104 -2.67 -26.97 18.46
C GLY A 104 -2.44 -25.52 18.92
N VAL A 105 -1.43 -24.82 18.40
CA VAL A 105 -1.27 -23.39 18.69
C VAL A 105 -2.10 -22.57 17.71
N GLN A 106 -3.01 -21.77 18.25
CA GLN A 106 -3.88 -20.88 17.48
C GLN A 106 -3.46 -19.42 17.69
N GLY A 107 -3.66 -18.60 16.66
CA GLY A 107 -3.39 -17.17 16.69
C GLY A 107 -2.06 -16.75 16.03
N GLY A 108 -1.90 -15.43 15.92
CA GLY A 108 -0.69 -14.81 15.37
C GLY A 108 0.54 -14.99 16.27
N GLN A 109 1.72 -14.92 15.68
CA GLN A 109 2.99 -14.94 16.41
C GLN A 109 3.48 -13.51 16.66
N VAL A 110 3.84 -13.21 17.91
CA VAL A 110 4.55 -11.97 18.23
C VAL A 110 6.04 -12.21 18.16
N GLN A 111 6.74 -11.46 17.32
CA GLN A 111 8.19 -11.41 17.28
C GLN A 111 8.67 -10.03 17.70
N ARG A 112 9.74 -9.99 18.49
CA ARG A 112 10.33 -8.76 19.01
C ARG A 112 11.81 -8.69 18.70
N LEU A 113 12.29 -7.49 18.42
CA LEU A 113 13.70 -7.21 18.24
C LEU A 113 14.04 -5.89 18.90
N GLU A 114 15.02 -5.95 19.80
CA GLU A 114 15.74 -4.78 20.28
C GLU A 114 16.71 -4.35 19.17
N VAL A 115 16.61 -3.11 18.74
CA VAL A 115 17.36 -2.54 17.62
C VAL A 115 17.69 -1.11 17.98
N GLU A 116 18.94 -0.68 17.80
CA GLU A 116 19.31 0.72 17.99
C GLU A 116 19.46 1.37 16.61
N ALA A 117 18.41 2.03 16.14
CA ALA A 117 18.35 2.57 14.79
C ALA A 117 17.83 4.01 14.77
N ARG A 118 18.65 4.94 14.27
CA ARG A 118 18.23 6.33 14.03
C ARG A 118 17.68 6.48 12.61
N CYS A 119 16.39 6.79 12.47
CA CYS A 119 15.75 6.94 11.16
C CYS A 119 14.55 7.88 11.13
N CYS A 120 14.12 8.25 9.92
CA CYS A 120 12.79 8.83 9.66
C CYS A 120 11.84 7.85 8.95
N PHE A 121 12.39 6.79 8.33
CA PHE A 121 11.62 5.69 7.74
C PHE A 121 12.08 4.34 8.30
N LEU A 122 11.15 3.41 8.44
CA LEU A 122 11.43 2.00 8.69
C LEU A 122 10.77 1.15 7.61
N LYS A 123 11.57 0.49 6.78
CA LYS A 123 11.11 -0.43 5.74
C LYS A 123 11.14 -1.86 6.27
N LEU A 124 10.05 -2.58 6.04
CA LEU A 124 9.86 -3.99 6.32
C LEU A 124 9.87 -4.74 4.98
N CYS A 125 10.87 -5.59 4.76
CA CYS A 125 10.95 -6.47 3.58
C CYS A 125 10.60 -7.90 3.99
N MET A 126 9.43 -8.36 3.55
CA MET A 126 8.83 -9.61 4.02
C MET A 126 8.98 -10.71 2.98
N SER A 127 9.46 -11.86 3.44
CA SER A 127 9.65 -13.06 2.61
C SER A 127 8.36 -13.88 2.51
N ALA A 128 8.37 -14.87 1.61
CA ALA A 128 7.28 -15.81 1.39
C ALA A 128 6.72 -16.41 2.72
N PRO A 129 5.42 -16.74 2.77
CA PRO A 129 4.78 -17.19 4.00
C PRO A 129 5.29 -18.56 4.45
N LEU A 130 5.14 -18.81 5.74
CA LEU A 130 5.11 -20.16 6.27
C LEU A 130 3.83 -20.85 5.76
N GLY A 131 3.98 -22.02 5.14
CA GLY A 131 2.85 -22.77 4.60
C GLY A 131 1.78 -23.04 5.67
N HIS A 132 0.53 -22.69 5.34
CA HIS A 132 -0.62 -22.83 6.22
C HIS A 132 -1.83 -23.34 5.40
N PRO A 133 -2.65 -24.29 5.90
CA PRO A 133 -3.75 -24.88 5.11
C PRO A 133 -4.76 -23.87 4.57
N LYS A 134 -5.06 -22.81 5.35
CA LYS A 134 -5.98 -21.74 4.94
C LYS A 134 -5.34 -20.67 4.03
N ASN A 135 -4.04 -20.76 3.75
CA ASN A 135 -3.33 -19.79 2.91
C ASN A 135 -3.12 -20.34 1.50
N LEU A 136 -4.22 -20.41 0.75
CA LEU A 136 -4.21 -20.99 -0.59
C LEU A 136 -3.44 -20.13 -1.60
N CYS A 137 -3.37 -18.82 -1.39
CA CYS A 137 -2.81 -17.87 -2.35
C CYS A 137 -1.40 -17.37 -2.00
N ASN A 138 -0.69 -18.05 -1.10
CA ASN A 138 0.65 -17.66 -0.63
C ASN A 138 0.74 -16.20 -0.17
N GLN A 139 -0.28 -15.72 0.53
CA GLN A 139 -0.33 -14.37 1.06
C GLN A 139 0.48 -14.24 2.36
N ILE A 140 0.87 -13.01 2.70
CA ILE A 140 1.44 -12.65 4.00
C ILE A 140 0.60 -11.56 4.66
N GLY A 141 0.63 -11.48 5.99
CA GLY A 141 -0.14 -10.50 6.73
C GLY A 141 0.44 -10.18 8.10
N ILE A 142 0.18 -8.94 8.52
CA ILE A 142 0.59 -8.37 9.80
C ILE A 142 -0.68 -7.89 10.50
N ALA A 143 -0.90 -8.33 11.74
CA ALA A 143 -2.03 -7.90 12.55
C ALA A 143 -1.74 -6.60 13.30
N ASP A 144 -0.53 -6.44 13.85
CA ASP A 144 -0.12 -5.22 14.57
C ASP A 144 1.39 -4.97 14.46
N ILE A 145 1.76 -3.68 14.47
CA ILE A 145 3.14 -3.21 14.58
C ILE A 145 3.22 -2.22 15.74
N ALA A 146 4.08 -2.52 16.70
CA ALA A 146 4.45 -1.61 17.75
C ALA A 146 5.93 -1.25 17.62
N VAL A 147 6.20 0.03 17.38
CA VAL A 147 7.57 0.57 17.38
C VAL A 147 7.76 1.40 18.64
N GLU A 148 8.88 1.19 19.32
CA GLU A 148 9.26 1.89 20.53
C GLU A 148 10.63 2.53 20.40
N GLY A 149 10.77 3.71 20.99
CA GLY A 149 11.98 4.49 20.90
C GLY A 149 11.78 5.91 21.41
N ASP A 150 12.62 6.83 20.96
CA ASP A 150 12.65 8.22 21.38
C ASP A 150 12.72 9.17 20.18
N ILE A 151 12.12 10.36 20.30
CA ILE A 151 12.15 11.36 19.24
C ILE A 151 13.41 12.23 19.39
N HIS A 152 14.16 12.39 18.31
CA HIS A 152 15.34 13.23 18.30
C HIS A 152 14.99 14.67 17.88
N VAL A 153 14.47 15.45 18.83
CA VAL A 153 13.93 16.80 18.61
C VAL A 153 14.84 17.69 17.76
N GLY A 154 16.15 17.73 18.05
CA GLY A 154 17.09 18.59 17.32
C GLY A 154 17.20 18.28 15.83
N ASP A 155 17.19 17.00 15.44
CA ASP A 155 17.23 16.64 14.02
C ASP A 155 15.86 16.64 13.38
N SER A 156 14.80 16.33 14.13
CA SER A 156 13.44 16.56 13.68
C SER A 156 13.22 18.03 13.32
N SER A 157 13.73 18.97 14.13
CA SER A 157 13.69 20.41 13.81
C SER A 157 14.49 20.76 12.56
N LYS A 158 15.69 20.22 12.37
CA LYS A 158 16.47 20.44 11.13
C LYS A 158 15.77 19.87 9.90
N LEU A 159 15.14 18.71 10.03
CA LEU A 159 14.40 18.05 8.94
C LEU A 159 13.13 18.83 8.61
N LEU A 160 12.44 19.36 9.61
CA LEU A 160 11.31 20.28 9.43
C LEU A 160 11.75 21.59 8.79
N GLN A 161 12.88 22.18 9.19
CA GLN A 161 13.41 23.42 8.60
C GLN A 161 13.87 23.23 7.16
N ALA A 162 14.52 22.10 6.86
CA ALA A 162 14.81 21.69 5.48
C ALA A 162 13.52 21.58 4.66
N GLY A 163 12.45 21.08 5.27
CA GLY A 163 11.10 21.07 4.72
C GLY A 163 10.32 22.39 4.83
N GLN A 164 10.84 23.46 5.44
CA GLN A 164 10.15 24.77 5.52
C GLN A 164 10.51 25.68 4.35
N GLN A 165 11.57 25.36 3.60
CA GLN A 165 11.68 25.81 2.20
C GLN A 165 10.66 25.11 1.28
N GLY A 166 9.87 24.16 1.79
CA GLY A 166 8.77 23.55 1.05
C GLY A 166 7.99 22.52 1.86
N LEU A 167 6.89 22.94 2.51
CA LEU A 167 5.62 22.24 2.85
C LEU A 167 5.60 20.71 3.10
N GLY A 168 6.73 20.04 3.29
CA GLY A 168 6.88 18.62 2.92
C GLY A 168 6.58 17.64 4.04
N PHE A 169 6.82 17.98 5.31
CA PHE A 169 6.70 17.01 6.40
C PHE A 169 5.26 16.76 6.86
N GLN A 170 4.42 17.80 6.84
CA GLN A 170 2.98 17.67 7.16
C GLN A 170 2.17 17.10 5.98
N MET A 171 2.59 17.38 4.73
CA MET A 171 2.02 16.79 3.51
C MET A 171 2.50 15.34 3.26
N LEU A 172 3.56 14.87 3.91
CA LEU A 172 3.94 13.44 3.90
C LEU A 172 2.99 12.57 4.71
N LEU A 173 2.35 13.14 5.74
CA LEU A 173 1.44 12.42 6.63
C LEU A 173 0.01 12.37 6.10
N HIS A 174 -0.38 13.38 5.32
CA HIS A 174 -1.60 13.37 4.52
C HIS A 174 -1.18 13.00 3.10
N GLY A 175 -1.23 11.71 2.75
CA GLY A 175 -0.88 11.22 1.43
C GLY A 175 -1.47 12.11 0.33
N ASN A 176 -0.66 13.03 -0.15
CA ASN A 176 -0.91 13.73 -1.40
C ASN A 176 -0.29 12.82 -2.43
N ASP A 177 -1.18 12.22 -3.20
CA ASP A 177 -0.92 11.35 -4.32
C ASP A 177 0.36 11.75 -5.06
N ASP A 178 1.27 10.79 -5.24
CA ASP A 178 2.48 10.83 -6.05
C ASP A 178 2.16 11.02 -7.55
N ASP A 179 1.40 12.05 -7.91
CA ASP A 179 0.82 12.20 -9.25
C ASP A 179 1.72 12.98 -10.23
N GLU A 180 2.90 13.44 -9.81
CA GLU A 180 3.79 14.22 -10.69
C GLU A 180 5.08 13.49 -11.14
N MET A 181 5.45 12.36 -10.51
CA MET A 181 6.67 11.62 -10.87
C MET A 181 6.43 10.32 -11.66
N ILE A 182 5.16 9.96 -11.93
CA ILE A 182 4.75 8.79 -12.76
C ILE A 182 4.29 9.24 -14.16
N ALA A 183 4.66 10.44 -14.62
CA ALA A 183 4.15 11.00 -15.88
C ALA A 183 4.90 10.54 -17.15
N GLU A 184 5.97 9.74 -17.07
CA GLU A 184 6.71 9.26 -18.25
C GLU A 184 6.86 7.73 -18.34
N MET A 185 6.02 6.98 -17.64
CA MET A 185 5.87 5.55 -17.94
C MET A 185 4.66 5.37 -18.86
N SER A 186 4.92 5.05 -20.14
CA SER A 186 3.86 4.86 -21.15
C SER A 186 2.74 3.97 -20.62
N MET A 187 1.50 4.32 -20.92
CA MET A 187 0.32 3.52 -20.58
C MET A 187 0.45 2.07 -21.06
N GLU A 188 1.12 1.86 -22.20
CA GLU A 188 1.44 0.53 -22.73
C GLU A 188 2.40 -0.24 -21.83
N MET A 189 3.44 0.43 -21.29
CA MET A 189 4.41 -0.17 -20.38
C MET A 189 3.74 -0.56 -19.05
N MET A 190 2.84 0.27 -18.52
CA MET A 190 2.07 -0.05 -17.32
C MET A 190 1.13 -1.24 -17.55
N MET A 191 0.44 -1.27 -18.70
CA MET A 191 -0.42 -2.40 -19.06
C MET A 191 0.39 -3.69 -19.26
N MET A 192 1.55 -3.61 -19.90
CA MET A 192 2.46 -4.72 -20.09
C MET A 192 2.98 -5.28 -18.76
N MET A 193 3.35 -4.42 -17.79
CA MET A 193 3.75 -4.87 -16.46
C MET A 193 2.61 -5.58 -15.72
N ARG A 194 1.39 -5.02 -15.75
CA ARG A 194 0.21 -5.65 -15.13
C ARG A 194 -0.09 -7.01 -15.75
N LEU A 195 0.00 -7.12 -17.08
CA LEU A 195 -0.20 -8.38 -17.79
C LEU A 195 0.88 -9.41 -17.45
N SER A 196 2.15 -8.99 -17.42
CA SER A 196 3.25 -9.88 -17.03
C SER A 196 3.11 -10.37 -15.58
N GLU A 197 2.67 -9.51 -14.68
CA GLU A 197 2.40 -9.89 -13.29
C GLU A 197 1.21 -10.86 -13.19
N LEU A 198 0.12 -10.58 -13.91
CA LEU A 198 -1.04 -11.47 -13.99
C LEU A 198 -0.65 -12.85 -14.53
N GLU A 199 0.14 -12.92 -15.61
CA GLU A 199 0.63 -14.17 -16.18
C GLU A 199 1.37 -15.03 -15.14
N LYS A 200 2.24 -14.41 -14.34
CA LYS A 200 2.94 -15.09 -13.25
C LYS A 200 1.96 -15.61 -12.18
N LYS A 201 0.97 -14.81 -11.80
CA LYS A 201 -0.07 -15.21 -10.81
C LYS A 201 -0.89 -16.38 -11.34
N VAL A 202 -1.34 -16.31 -12.59
CA VAL A 202 -2.09 -17.36 -13.28
C VAL A 202 -1.30 -18.66 -13.33
N ARG A 203 -0.01 -18.59 -13.69
CA ARG A 203 0.87 -19.76 -13.71
C ARG A 203 0.98 -20.42 -12.34
N VAL A 204 1.27 -19.64 -11.28
CA VAL A 204 1.43 -20.17 -9.92
C VAL A 204 0.15 -20.83 -9.41
N ALA A 205 -1.01 -20.21 -9.61
CA ALA A 205 -2.27 -20.83 -9.19
C ALA A 205 -2.60 -22.07 -10.03
N GLY A 206 -2.30 -22.06 -11.33
CA GLY A 206 -2.48 -23.22 -12.20
C GLY A 206 -1.67 -24.43 -11.75
N GLU A 207 -0.39 -24.22 -11.39
CA GLU A 207 0.47 -25.26 -10.80
C GLU A 207 -0.13 -25.82 -9.50
N GLN A 208 -0.70 -24.96 -8.66
CA GLN A 208 -1.32 -25.36 -7.40
C GLN A 208 -2.64 -26.12 -7.60
N ILE A 209 -3.47 -25.70 -8.56
CA ILE A 209 -4.70 -26.40 -8.94
C ILE A 209 -4.38 -27.80 -9.46
N LEU A 210 -3.38 -27.95 -10.34
CA LEU A 210 -2.96 -29.26 -10.84
C LEU A 210 -2.55 -30.21 -9.71
N LYS A 211 -1.84 -29.70 -8.69
CA LYS A 211 -1.47 -30.48 -7.52
C LYS A 211 -2.70 -30.92 -6.72
N LEU A 212 -3.62 -30.00 -6.44
CA LEU A 212 -4.86 -30.31 -5.72
C LEU A 212 -5.74 -31.28 -6.51
N GLU A 213 -5.77 -31.21 -7.83
CA GLU A 213 -6.51 -32.16 -8.66
C GLU A 213 -5.94 -33.58 -8.59
N ALA A 214 -4.61 -33.71 -8.55
CA ALA A 214 -3.95 -34.99 -8.32
C ALA A 214 -4.27 -35.53 -6.92
N ASP A 215 -4.17 -34.69 -5.88
CA ASP A 215 -4.49 -35.07 -4.50
C ASP A 215 -5.97 -35.50 -4.35
N LYS A 216 -6.90 -34.80 -5.02
CA LYS A 216 -8.32 -35.17 -5.07
C LYS A 216 -8.52 -36.54 -5.71
N ARG A 217 -7.83 -36.81 -6.83
CA ARG A 217 -7.92 -38.10 -7.54
C ARG A 217 -7.45 -39.25 -6.65
N SER A 218 -6.29 -39.09 -6.01
CA SER A 218 -5.78 -40.08 -5.06
C SER A 218 -6.67 -40.28 -3.84
N ALA A 219 -7.36 -39.23 -3.35
CA ALA A 219 -8.33 -39.37 -2.28
C ALA A 219 -9.55 -40.20 -2.72
N VAL A 220 -10.06 -39.99 -3.94
CA VAL A 220 -11.16 -40.79 -4.50
C VAL A 220 -10.76 -42.24 -4.73
N GLU A 221 -9.55 -42.50 -5.23
CA GLU A 221 -9.02 -43.87 -5.40
C GLU A 221 -8.89 -44.62 -4.08
N ARG A 222 -8.65 -43.91 -2.96
CA ARG A 222 -8.63 -44.46 -1.60
C ARG A 222 -10.01 -44.50 -0.93
N GLU A 223 -11.07 -44.18 -1.67
CA GLU A 223 -12.46 -44.05 -1.16
C GLU A 223 -12.61 -43.04 -0.01
N ASP A 224 -11.67 -42.10 0.12
CA ASP A 224 -11.72 -41.03 1.10
C ASP A 224 -12.47 -39.81 0.54
N TYR A 225 -13.78 -39.97 0.46
CA TYR A 225 -14.68 -38.96 -0.12
C TYR A 225 -14.73 -37.66 0.70
N GLN A 226 -14.41 -37.70 1.99
CA GLN A 226 -14.37 -36.50 2.83
C GLN A 226 -13.17 -35.63 2.45
N ILE A 227 -11.97 -36.22 2.31
CA ILE A 227 -10.80 -35.48 1.82
C ILE A 227 -11.04 -34.97 0.40
N ALA A 228 -11.59 -35.80 -0.48
CA ALA A 228 -11.89 -35.38 -1.86
C ALA A 228 -12.85 -34.17 -1.91
N LYS A 229 -13.84 -34.11 -1.00
CA LYS A 229 -14.76 -32.97 -0.89
C LYS A 229 -14.06 -31.69 -0.41
N THR A 230 -13.18 -31.80 0.59
CA THR A 230 -12.40 -30.67 1.09
C THR A 230 -11.49 -30.10 0.01
N VAL A 231 -10.72 -30.96 -0.65
CA VAL A 231 -9.81 -30.55 -1.74
C VAL A 231 -10.58 -29.93 -2.90
N LYS A 232 -11.77 -30.46 -3.24
CA LYS A 232 -12.66 -29.82 -4.24
C LYS A 232 -13.04 -28.39 -3.84
N SER A 233 -13.42 -28.18 -2.58
CA SER A 233 -13.75 -26.83 -2.09
C SER A 233 -12.55 -25.89 -2.15
N GLU A 234 -11.32 -26.37 -1.93
CA GLU A 234 -10.10 -25.57 -2.06
C GLU A 234 -9.83 -25.17 -3.52
N ILE A 235 -10.01 -26.08 -4.47
CA ILE A 235 -9.91 -25.80 -5.92
C ILE A 235 -10.93 -24.73 -6.31
N ASP A 236 -12.19 -24.88 -5.88
CA ASP A 236 -13.26 -23.93 -6.19
C ASP A 236 -12.95 -22.52 -5.64
N GLN A 237 -12.40 -22.44 -4.41
CA GLN A 237 -11.97 -21.17 -3.81
C GLN A 237 -10.81 -20.51 -4.58
N LEU A 238 -9.80 -21.28 -4.97
CA LEU A 238 -8.67 -20.80 -5.78
C LEU A 238 -9.14 -20.24 -7.13
N ASN A 239 -10.10 -20.90 -7.78
CA ASN A 239 -10.68 -20.43 -9.04
C ASN A 239 -11.40 -19.09 -8.87
N VAL A 240 -12.23 -18.94 -7.83
CA VAL A 240 -12.93 -17.67 -7.54
C VAL A 240 -11.94 -16.52 -7.32
N MET A 241 -10.87 -16.78 -6.55
CA MET A 241 -9.84 -15.76 -6.30
C MET A 241 -9.06 -15.41 -7.57
N MET A 242 -8.76 -16.39 -8.42
CA MET A 242 -8.12 -16.13 -9.71
C MET A 242 -9.00 -15.30 -10.64
N GLU A 243 -10.29 -15.60 -10.71
CA GLU A 243 -11.25 -14.84 -11.51
C GLU A 243 -11.34 -13.38 -11.05
N ALA A 244 -11.32 -13.13 -9.74
CA ALA A 244 -11.25 -11.79 -9.19
C ALA A 244 -9.95 -11.06 -9.59
N CYS A 245 -8.80 -11.73 -9.47
CA CYS A 245 -7.50 -11.16 -9.85
C CYS A 245 -7.44 -10.82 -11.35
N MET A 246 -8.01 -11.66 -12.22
CA MET A 246 -8.10 -11.40 -13.66
C MET A 246 -8.99 -10.19 -13.96
N LYS A 247 -10.15 -10.08 -13.30
CA LYS A 247 -11.07 -8.93 -13.46
C LYS A 247 -10.39 -7.62 -13.04
N ASP A 248 -9.62 -7.63 -11.96
CA ASP A 248 -8.88 -6.46 -11.50
C ASP A 248 -7.78 -6.04 -12.47
N ALA A 249 -7.02 -6.99 -13.02
CA ALA A 249 -5.97 -6.70 -13.99
C ALA A 249 -6.53 -6.15 -15.33
N LEU A 250 -7.70 -6.63 -15.74
CA LEU A 250 -8.41 -6.20 -16.96
C LEU A 250 -9.19 -4.89 -16.77
N ARG A 251 -9.37 -4.41 -15.54
CA ARG A 251 -10.06 -3.15 -15.27
C ARG A 251 -9.25 -2.00 -15.85
N ARG A 252 -9.83 -1.29 -16.82
CA ARG A 252 -9.23 -0.05 -17.33
C ARG A 252 -9.02 0.92 -16.15
N PRO A 253 -7.85 1.56 -16.03
CA PRO A 253 -7.70 2.64 -15.06
C PRO A 253 -8.77 3.69 -15.35
N SER A 254 -9.62 3.99 -14.36
CA SER A 254 -10.72 4.94 -14.47
C SER A 254 -10.28 6.40 -14.69
N LYS A 255 -8.99 6.65 -14.98
CA LYS A 255 -8.42 7.98 -15.22
C LYS A 255 -8.89 8.62 -16.54
N ALA A 256 -9.37 7.86 -17.53
CA ALA A 256 -9.83 8.44 -18.81
C ALA A 256 -11.06 9.36 -18.64
N SER A 257 -11.99 9.01 -17.75
CA SER A 257 -13.20 9.80 -17.46
C SER A 257 -12.89 11.09 -16.71
N ASN A 258 -12.05 11.00 -15.68
CA ASN A 258 -11.75 12.13 -14.80
C ASN A 258 -10.75 13.09 -15.45
N GLY A 259 -9.83 12.59 -16.29
CA GLY A 259 -8.93 13.43 -17.09
C GLY A 259 -9.67 14.27 -18.13
N GLU A 260 -10.63 13.69 -18.85
CA GLU A 260 -11.45 14.44 -19.81
C GLU A 260 -12.38 15.45 -19.12
N GLU A 261 -13.00 15.10 -17.98
CA GLU A 261 -13.84 16.04 -17.23
C GLU A 261 -12.99 17.18 -16.65
N ARG A 262 -11.81 16.89 -16.11
CA ARG A 262 -10.87 17.89 -15.59
C ARG A 262 -10.37 18.81 -16.70
N GLN A 263 -10.04 18.29 -17.87
CA GLN A 263 -9.62 19.12 -19.02
C GLN A 263 -10.75 20.05 -19.47
N LYS A 264 -11.98 19.56 -19.60
CA LYS A 264 -13.15 20.39 -19.94
C LYS A 264 -13.40 21.48 -18.91
N LEU A 265 -13.22 21.18 -17.62
CA LEU A 265 -13.33 22.16 -16.54
C LEU A 265 -12.21 23.21 -16.62
N GLN A 266 -10.97 22.83 -16.94
CA GLN A 266 -9.85 23.76 -17.13
C GLN A 266 -10.07 24.68 -18.34
N ASP A 267 -10.51 24.15 -19.47
CA ASP A 267 -10.80 24.95 -20.69
C ASP A 267 -11.93 25.96 -20.44
N ARG A 268 -12.97 25.54 -19.70
CA ARG A 268 -14.06 26.43 -19.30
C ARG A 268 -13.60 27.51 -18.33
N LEU A 269 -12.71 27.18 -17.39
CA LEU A 269 -12.14 28.14 -16.45
C LEU A 269 -11.34 29.22 -17.16
N SER A 270 -10.47 28.82 -18.10
CA SER A 270 -9.69 29.73 -18.95
C SER A 270 -10.59 30.69 -19.72
N THR A 271 -11.66 30.17 -20.32
CA THR A 271 -12.66 30.97 -21.05
C THR A 271 -13.33 32.01 -20.14
N LEU A 272 -13.79 31.59 -18.95
CA LEU A 272 -14.44 32.50 -17.99
C LEU A 272 -13.47 33.55 -17.43
N GLU A 273 -12.18 33.24 -17.29
CA GLU A 273 -11.17 34.20 -16.87
C GLU A 273 -10.96 35.30 -17.92
N ILE A 274 -10.99 34.95 -19.21
CA ILE A 274 -10.97 35.89 -20.33
C ILE A 274 -12.27 36.73 -20.38
N GLU A 275 -13.44 36.10 -20.25
CA GLU A 275 -14.73 36.80 -20.24
C GLU A 275 -14.84 37.80 -19.07
N LYS A 276 -14.34 37.42 -17.89
CA LYS A 276 -14.27 38.32 -16.73
C LYS A 276 -13.36 39.51 -17.01
N GLN A 277 -12.21 39.30 -17.63
CA GLN A 277 -11.27 40.36 -17.99
C GLN A 277 -11.90 41.35 -18.98
N ASN A 278 -12.57 40.84 -20.02
CA ASN A 278 -13.31 41.65 -20.99
C ASN A 278 -14.46 42.44 -20.36
N ALA A 279 -15.18 41.87 -19.38
CA ALA A 279 -16.24 42.57 -18.66
C ALA A 279 -15.70 43.73 -17.80
N VAL A 280 -14.52 43.55 -17.18
CA VAL A 280 -13.83 44.60 -16.43
C VAL A 280 -13.36 45.72 -17.37
N GLU A 281 -12.82 45.37 -18.54
CA GLU A 281 -12.39 46.35 -19.55
C GLU A 281 -13.55 47.17 -20.14
N ARG A 282 -14.76 46.61 -20.13
CA ARG A 282 -16.00 47.30 -20.53
C ARG A 282 -16.70 48.01 -19.38
N GLU A 283 -16.09 48.03 -18.20
CA GLU A 283 -16.65 48.61 -16.97
C GLU A 283 -18.01 48.00 -16.54
N ASP A 284 -18.33 46.78 -17.01
CA ASP A 284 -19.51 46.02 -16.58
C ASP A 284 -19.16 45.21 -15.32
N TYR A 285 -19.04 45.94 -14.21
CA TYR A 285 -18.70 45.36 -12.91
C TYR A 285 -19.77 44.38 -12.38
N THR A 286 -21.02 44.54 -12.84
CA THR A 286 -22.12 43.62 -12.55
C THR A 286 -21.90 42.25 -13.18
N ALA A 287 -21.57 42.21 -14.48
CA ALA A 287 -21.24 40.97 -15.17
C ALA A 287 -19.93 40.35 -14.64
N ALA A 288 -18.90 41.16 -14.39
CA ALA A 288 -17.62 40.69 -13.85
C ALA A 288 -17.78 40.00 -12.48
N LYS A 289 -18.68 40.51 -11.62
CA LYS A 289 -18.98 39.90 -10.31
C LYS A 289 -19.72 38.56 -10.45
N ALA A 290 -20.64 38.45 -11.41
CA ALA A 290 -21.34 37.20 -11.69
C ALA A 290 -20.38 36.11 -12.21
N ILE A 291 -19.53 36.44 -13.18
CA ILE A 291 -18.53 35.53 -13.75
C ILE A 291 -17.51 35.08 -12.70
N LYS A 292 -17.08 35.98 -11.80
CA LYS A 292 -16.21 35.63 -10.67
C LYS A 292 -16.85 34.56 -9.76
N GLY A 293 -18.15 34.64 -9.51
CA GLY A 293 -18.87 33.63 -8.73
C GLY A 293 -18.93 32.26 -9.43
N GLU A 294 -19.03 32.24 -10.76
CA GLU A 294 -18.95 30.99 -11.54
C GLU A 294 -17.55 30.38 -11.52
N ILE A 295 -16.51 31.21 -11.65
CA ILE A 295 -15.10 30.80 -11.53
C ILE A 295 -14.84 30.11 -10.18
N GLU A 296 -15.35 30.66 -9.07
CA GLU A 296 -15.17 30.05 -7.74
C GLU A 296 -15.88 28.69 -7.60
N LYS A 297 -17.11 28.57 -8.13
CA LYS A 297 -17.84 27.28 -8.16
C LYS A 297 -17.10 26.24 -9.01
N LEU A 298 -16.53 26.66 -10.13
CA LEU A 298 -15.82 25.78 -11.06
C LEU A 298 -14.46 25.35 -10.50
N LYS A 299 -13.76 26.25 -9.78
CA LYS A 299 -12.55 25.92 -8.99
C LYS A 299 -12.86 24.93 -7.87
N ALA A 300 -13.96 25.11 -7.14
CA ALA A 300 -14.39 24.16 -6.11
C ALA A 300 -14.71 22.77 -6.69
N ARG A 301 -15.36 22.71 -7.86
CA ARG A 301 -15.64 21.46 -8.57
C ARG A 301 -14.35 20.78 -9.05
N LEU A 302 -13.39 21.55 -9.54
CA LEU A 302 -12.07 21.04 -9.97
C LEU A 302 -11.31 20.37 -8.80
N MET A 303 -11.46 20.88 -7.58
CA MET A 303 -10.85 20.27 -6.37
C MET A 303 -11.50 18.95 -5.97
N MET A 304 -12.70 18.64 -6.45
CA MET A 304 -13.41 17.39 -6.12
C MET A 304 -13.25 16.27 -7.15
N VAL A 305 -12.72 16.58 -8.34
CA VAL A 305 -12.40 15.58 -9.37
C VAL A 305 -11.00 15.03 -9.10
N ARG A 306 -10.92 13.80 -8.57
CA ARG A 306 -9.66 13.06 -8.36
C ARG A 306 -9.18 12.39 -9.65
#